data_AF-A0A534WAL0-F1
#
_entry.id   AF-A0A534WAL0-F1
#
_cell.length_a   1.000
_cell.length_b   1.000
_cell.length_c   1.000
_cell.angle_alpha   90.00
_cell.angle_beta   90.00
_cell.angle_gamma   90.00
#
_symmetry.space_group_name_H-M   'P 1'
#
loop_
_entity.id
_entity.type
_entity.pdbx_description
1 polymer ?
#
loop_
_entity_poly.entity_id
_entity_poly.type
_entity_poly.pdbx_seq_one_letter_code
_entity_poly.pdbx_strand_id
1 'polypeptide(L)'
;MGESIDVVEMFKQAAFEVDNRRLPDLKPQTVITTLGMDSVAIMELVAWFEEKLGVRIPDEQLSKIRTVKDLRDTIARLLPDRQFAA
;
A
#
# COMPACT_ATOMS: atom_id res chain seq x y z
N MET A 1 9.69 18.44 11.56
CA MET A 1 9.54 16.97 11.64
C MET A 1 9.07 16.55 10.26
N GLY A 2 9.92 15.92 9.47
CA GLY A 2 9.54 15.51 8.11
C GLY A 2 8.52 14.38 8.20
N GLU A 3 7.30 14.61 7.70
CA GLU A 3 6.29 13.56 7.56
C GLU A 3 6.77 12.57 6.49
N SER A 4 7.50 11.55 6.93
CA SER A 4 7.92 10.44 6.09
C SER A 4 6.75 9.47 5.96
N ILE A 5 6.33 9.17 4.73
CA ILE A 5 5.23 8.24 4.46
C ILE A 5 5.72 6.81 4.68
N ASP A 6 5.18 6.15 5.70
CA ASP A 6 5.50 4.76 5.99
C ASP A 6 4.44 3.84 5.40
N VAL A 7 4.72 3.32 4.19
CA VAL A 7 3.76 2.49 3.44
C VAL A 7 3.43 1.20 4.19
N VAL A 8 4.36 0.67 5.00
CA VAL A 8 4.11 -0.54 5.80
C VAL A 8 3.06 -0.26 6.87
N GLU A 9 3.20 0.82 7.62
CA GLU A 9 2.23 1.21 8.65
C GLU A 9 0.87 1.59 8.04
N MET A 10 0.89 2.36 6.95
CA MET A 10 -0.32 2.67 6.19
C MET A 10 -1.04 1.42 5.71
N PHE A 11 -0.29 0.42 5.23
CA PHE A 11 -0.87 -0.83 4.76
C PHE A 11 -1.51 -1.63 5.89
N LYS A 12 -0.86 -1.69 7.06
CA LYS A 12 -1.44 -2.32 8.25
C LYS A 12 -2.75 -1.64 8.63
N GLN A 13 -2.79 -0.31 8.59
CA GLN A 13 -3.99 0.45 8.91
C GLN A 13 -5.09 0.20 7.88
N ALA A 14 -4.78 0.31 6.58
CA ALA A 14 -5.74 0.06 5.51
C ALA A 14 -6.29 -1.37 5.56
N ALA A 15 -5.44 -2.39 5.75
CA ALA A 15 -5.88 -3.78 5.89
C ALA A 15 -6.80 -4.00 7.10
N PHE A 16 -6.59 -3.25 8.19
CA PHE A 16 -7.47 -3.28 9.35
C PHE A 16 -8.79 -2.54 9.11
N GLU A 17 -8.78 -1.39 8.42
CA GLU A 17 -10.01 -0.64 8.13
C GLU A 17 -10.88 -1.36 7.08
N VAL A 18 -10.26 -1.95 6.06
CA VAL A 18 -10.95 -2.61 4.93
C VAL A 18 -11.40 -4.03 5.29
N ASP A 19 -10.50 -4.84 5.87
CA ASP A 19 -10.72 -6.28 6.08
C ASP A 19 -10.71 -6.70 7.55
N ASN A 20 -10.60 -5.74 8.49
CA ASN A 20 -10.41 -6.00 9.93
C ASN A 20 -9.18 -6.91 10.21
N ARG A 21 -8.20 -6.88 9.32
CA ARG A 21 -7.03 -7.76 9.37
C ARG A 21 -5.87 -7.08 10.07
N ARG A 22 -5.32 -7.74 11.09
CA ARG A 22 -4.11 -7.28 11.78
C ARG A 22 -2.88 -7.94 11.19
N LEU A 23 -1.93 -7.12 10.74
CA LEU A 23 -0.69 -7.56 10.12
C LEU A 23 0.54 -7.09 10.94
N PRO A 24 0.73 -7.61 12.17
CA PRO A 24 1.79 -7.11 13.07
C PRO A 24 3.21 -7.37 12.53
N ASP A 25 3.43 -8.47 11.82
CA ASP A 25 4.73 -8.84 11.21
C ASP A 25 4.82 -8.48 9.71
N LEU A 26 4.05 -7.49 9.26
CA LEU A 26 4.10 -7.05 7.86
C LEU A 26 5.50 -6.51 7.52
N LYS A 27 6.10 -7.05 6.48
CA LYS A 27 7.39 -6.61 5.95
C LYS A 27 7.20 -6.05 4.54
N PRO A 28 8.08 -5.15 4.07
CA PRO A 28 8.05 -4.68 2.69
C PRO A 28 8.18 -5.85 1.69
N GLN A 29 8.88 -6.91 2.08
CA GLN A 29 9.09 -8.12 1.29
C GLN A 29 7.84 -9.03 1.21
N THR A 30 6.84 -8.77 2.05
CA THR A 30 5.65 -9.62 2.14
C THR A 30 4.83 -9.51 0.87
N VAL A 31 4.44 -10.68 0.35
CA VAL A 31 3.62 -10.79 -0.86
C VAL A 31 2.16 -10.55 -0.47
N ILE A 32 1.51 -9.58 -1.11
CA ILE A 32 0.14 -9.17 -0.80
C ILE A 32 -0.84 -10.32 -0.99
N THR A 33 -0.67 -11.13 -2.04
CA THR A 33 -1.51 -12.31 -2.30
C THR A 33 -1.34 -13.41 -1.22
N THR A 34 -0.17 -13.51 -0.61
CA THR A 34 0.06 -14.47 0.51
C THR A 34 -0.57 -14.03 1.81
N LEU A 35 -0.93 -12.75 1.92
CA LEU A 35 -1.69 -12.25 3.07
C LEU A 35 -3.11 -12.82 3.09
N GLY A 36 -3.59 -13.43 2.00
CA GLY A 36 -4.94 -13.96 1.87
C GLY A 36 -5.98 -12.85 1.81
N MET A 37 -5.63 -11.71 1.22
CA MET A 37 -6.58 -10.66 0.87
C MET A 37 -7.21 -10.97 -0.49
N ASP A 38 -8.52 -10.91 -0.53
CA ASP A 38 -9.29 -11.05 -1.77
C ASP A 38 -9.03 -9.88 -2.71
N SER A 39 -9.28 -10.09 -4.01
CA SER A 39 -9.10 -9.05 -5.03
C SER A 39 -9.89 -7.77 -4.72
N VAL A 40 -11.05 -7.88 -4.06
CA VAL A 40 -11.85 -6.73 -3.62
C VAL A 40 -11.13 -5.95 -2.52
N ALA A 41 -10.60 -6.65 -1.50
CA ALA A 41 -9.84 -6.01 -0.42
C ALA A 41 -8.60 -5.29 -0.96
N ILE A 42 -7.94 -5.84 -1.99
CA ILE A 42 -6.82 -5.17 -2.67
C ILE A 42 -7.29 -3.89 -3.37
N MET A 43 -8.42 -3.90 -4.09
CA MET A 43 -8.96 -2.69 -4.73
C MET A 43 -9.31 -1.60 -3.72
N GLU A 44 -9.99 -1.97 -2.63
CA GLU A 44 -10.36 -1.05 -1.54
C GLU A 44 -9.11 -0.50 -0.83
N LEU A 45 -8.09 -1.34 -0.62
CA LEU A 45 -6.82 -0.92 -0.04
C LEU A 45 -6.13 0.10 -0.95
N VAL A 46 -6.07 -0.15 -2.27
CA VAL A 46 -5.52 0.84 -3.20
C VAL A 46 -6.33 2.14 -3.18
N ALA A 47 -7.65 2.07 -3.21
CA ALA A 47 -8.51 3.26 -3.14
C ALA A 47 -8.25 4.07 -1.85
N TRP A 48 -8.07 3.40 -0.71
CA TRP A 48 -7.71 4.05 0.56
C TRP A 48 -6.36 4.80 0.45
N PHE A 49 -5.36 4.19 -0.19
CA PHE A 49 -4.07 4.85 -0.42
C PHE A 49 -4.18 6.03 -1.39
N GLU A 50 -4.92 5.87 -2.49
CA GLU A 50 -5.20 6.91 -3.47
C GLU A 50 -5.83 8.14 -2.82
N GLU A 51 -6.86 7.95 -1.99
CA GLU A 51 -7.53 9.01 -1.24
C GLU A 51 -6.62 9.68 -0.21
N LYS A 52 -5.89 8.89 0.59
CA LYS A 52 -5.00 9.42 1.64
C LYS A 52 -3.83 10.22 1.08
N LEU A 53 -3.29 9.77 -0.05
CA LEU A 53 -2.11 10.38 -0.66
C LEU A 53 -2.46 11.38 -1.76
N GLY A 54 -3.72 11.40 -2.21
CA GLY A 54 -4.17 12.22 -3.34
C GLY A 54 -3.54 11.78 -4.66
N VAL A 55 -3.32 10.48 -4.84
CA VAL A 55 -2.70 9.89 -6.03
C VAL A 55 -3.69 8.98 -6.74
N ARG A 56 -3.44 8.69 -8.02
CA ARG A 56 -4.18 7.68 -8.76
C ARG A 56 -3.25 6.60 -9.29
N ILE A 57 -3.48 5.35 -8.89
CA ILE A 57 -2.70 4.18 -9.33
C ILE A 57 -3.46 3.52 -10.49
N PRO A 58 -2.89 3.52 -11.71
CA PRO A 58 -3.55 2.88 -12.84
C PRO A 58 -3.53 1.34 -12.70
N ASP A 59 -4.53 0.69 -13.29
CA ASP A 59 -4.74 -0.77 -13.23
C ASP A 59 -3.54 -1.58 -13.74
N GLU A 60 -2.82 -1.04 -14.73
CA GLU A 60 -1.60 -1.63 -15.27
C GLU A 60 -0.47 -1.74 -14.23
N GLN A 61 -0.39 -0.79 -13.29
CA GLN A 61 0.58 -0.83 -12.20
C GLN A 61 0.05 -1.70 -11.07
N LEU A 62 -1.24 -1.58 -10.73
CA LEU A 62 -1.89 -2.42 -9.73
C LEU A 62 -1.72 -3.91 -10.04
N SER A 63 -1.86 -4.30 -11.31
CA SER A 63 -1.66 -5.68 -11.76
C SER A 63 -0.21 -6.17 -11.66
N LYS A 64 0.77 -5.26 -11.62
CA LYS A 64 2.20 -5.57 -11.44
C LYS A 64 2.59 -5.68 -9.97
N ILE A 65 1.84 -5.01 -9.09
CA ILE A 65 2.09 -5.01 -7.64
C ILE A 65 1.87 -6.40 -7.06
N ARG A 66 2.96 -7.02 -6.58
CA ARG A 66 2.91 -8.32 -5.90
C ARG A 66 3.24 -8.25 -4.42
N THR A 67 4.05 -7.28 -4.00
CA THR A 67 4.55 -7.13 -2.63
C THR A 67 4.26 -5.74 -2.10
N VAL A 68 4.29 -5.58 -0.78
CA VAL A 68 4.14 -4.26 -0.12
C VAL A 68 5.23 -3.28 -0.62
N LYS A 69 6.44 -3.77 -0.86
CA LYS A 69 7.53 -2.99 -1.47
C LYS A 69 7.19 -2.51 -2.88
N ASP A 70 6.56 -3.36 -3.69
CA ASP A 70 6.16 -3.02 -5.05
C ASP A 70 5.11 -1.91 -5.06
N LEU A 71 4.15 -1.99 -4.13
CA LEU A 71 3.18 -0.91 -3.90
C LEU A 71 3.88 0.39 -3.50
N ARG A 72 4.83 0.33 -2.55
CA ARG A 72 5.62 1.49 -2.13
C ARG A 72 6.36 2.11 -3.31
N ASP A 73 7.06 1.29 -4.11
CA ASP A 73 7.82 1.77 -5.26
C ASP A 73 6.91 2.44 -6.30
N THR A 74 5.76 1.82 -6.57
CA THR A 74 4.73 2.37 -7.46
C THR A 74 4.26 3.74 -6.98
N ILE A 75 3.92 3.87 -5.69
CA ILE A 75 3.48 5.14 -5.11
C ILE A 75 4.61 6.18 -5.12
N ALA A 76 5.83 5.79 -4.78
CA ALA A 76 6.98 6.69 -4.77
C ALA A 76 7.30 7.24 -6.15
N ARG A 77 7.08 6.45 -7.21
CA ARG A 77 7.24 6.92 -8.60
C ARG A 77 6.14 7.89 -9.03
N LEU A 78 4.93 7.72 -8.51
CA LEU A 78 3.80 8.62 -8.78
C LEU A 78 3.86 9.92 -7.98
N LEU A 79 4.48 9.89 -6.80
CA LEU A 79 4.59 11.02 -5.88
C LEU A 79 6.06 11.35 -5.55
N PRO A 80 6.87 11.82 -6.52
CA PRO A 80 8.29 12.11 -6.30
C PRO A 80 8.55 13.25 -5.31
N ASP A 81 7.58 14.12 -5.06
CA ASP A 81 7.67 15.25 -4.12
C ASP A 81 7.48 14.83 -2.65
N ARG A 82 6.95 13.62 -2.40
CA ARG A 82 6.72 13.10 -1.05
C ARG A 82 7.93 12.31 -0.55
N GLN A 83 8.26 12.49 0.73
CA GLN A 83 9.30 11.71 1.40
C GLN A 83 8.70 10.39 1.91
N PHE A 84 9.20 9.26 1.44
CA PHE A 84 8.81 7.93 1.92
C PHE A 84 9.83 7.42 2.93
N ALA A 85 9.35 6.82 4.01
CA ALA A 85 10.20 6.13 4.97
C ALA A 85 10.82 4.88 4.31
N ALA A 86 12.08 4.60 4.67
CA ALA A 86 12.91 3.57 4.05
C ALA A 86 12.52 2.15 4.48
#